data_AF-A0A9D6IXB6-F1
#
_entry.id   AF-A0A9D6IXB6-F1
#
_cell.length_a   1.000
_cell.length_b   1.000
_cell.length_c   1.000
_cell.angle_alpha   90.00
_cell.angle_beta   90.00
_cell.angle_gamma   90.00
#
_symmetry.space_group_name_H-M   'P 1'
#
loop_
_entity.id
_entity.type
_entity.pdbx_description
1 polymer ?
#
loop_
_entity_poly.entity_id
_entity_poly.type
_entity_poly.pdbx_seq_one_letter_code
_entity_poly.pdbx_strand_id
1 'polypeptide(L)'
;MAVTEKVHTEGVDRDLLGQVDALTLSPRLAREREEFFRREVEIVADRAVLAVESWKETEGDVLDIRWARLIEKFAERTPIVIYQDQLAVANETKLFRAANPWVEMEAPNVLEMMETNKKGIRTSAARVSECTIEEWEAVREAAGFFLGKTPTDIMFERLRSLYGDWPEEMEKARGLMRQGRSHTFAPVPKWEVLLSTGLRGIIEEAQAGIEKVRSGAEPEAKKAWFWQAVVIVCEAMVRYAHRYSTLARELAEGEEDVARQKELEQ
;
A
#
# COMPACT_ATOMS: atom_id res chain seq x y z
N MET A 1 -27.40 23.35 -23.49
CA MET A 1 -26.21 23.08 -24.33
C MET A 1 -25.73 21.69 -24.02
N ALA A 2 -25.84 20.77 -24.97
CA ALA A 2 -25.37 19.39 -24.82
C ALA A 2 -23.84 19.37 -24.93
N VAL A 3 -23.16 19.02 -23.85
CA VAL A 3 -21.75 18.59 -23.90
C VAL A 3 -21.78 17.08 -24.09
N THR A 4 -22.00 16.62 -25.31
CA THR A 4 -21.60 15.27 -25.71
C THR A 4 -20.20 15.38 -26.28
N GLU A 5 -19.21 15.32 -25.39
CA GLU A 5 -17.81 15.21 -25.76
C GLU A 5 -17.61 13.93 -26.58
N LYS A 6 -16.99 14.09 -27.75
CA LYS A 6 -16.50 13.00 -28.57
C LYS A 6 -15.49 12.21 -27.73
N VAL A 7 -15.84 10.98 -27.33
CA VAL A 7 -14.84 10.01 -26.91
C VAL A 7 -13.88 9.84 -28.09
N HIS A 8 -12.61 10.21 -27.92
CA HIS A 8 -11.56 9.92 -28.89
C HIS A 8 -11.51 8.39 -29.09
N THR A 9 -12.05 7.93 -30.22
CA THR A 9 -12.04 6.51 -30.62
C THR A 9 -10.92 6.20 -31.61
N GLU A 10 -10.14 7.21 -32.00
CA GLU A 10 -8.94 7.04 -32.82
C GLU A 10 -7.88 6.30 -31.99
N GLY A 11 -7.43 5.15 -32.49
CA GLY A 11 -6.44 4.29 -31.81
C GLY A 11 -7.04 3.21 -30.90
N VAL A 12 -8.37 3.13 -30.77
CA VAL A 12 -9.02 2.04 -30.02
C VAL A 12 -9.16 0.81 -30.91
N ASP A 13 -8.44 -0.25 -30.58
CA ASP A 13 -8.58 -1.56 -31.21
C ASP A 13 -9.91 -2.22 -30.78
N ARG A 14 -10.93 -2.07 -31.63
CA ARG A 14 -12.28 -2.60 -31.36
C ARG A 14 -12.36 -4.11 -31.46
N ASP A 15 -11.47 -4.74 -32.24
CA ASP A 15 -11.41 -6.19 -32.35
C ASP A 15 -10.82 -6.78 -31.07
N LEU A 16 -9.78 -6.15 -30.52
CA LEU A 16 -9.24 -6.50 -29.21
C LEU A 16 -10.28 -6.29 -28.10
N LEU A 17 -11.02 -5.18 -28.10
CA LEU A 17 -12.11 -4.98 -27.13
C LEU A 17 -13.18 -6.06 -27.25
N GLY A 18 -13.59 -6.43 -28.46
CA GLY A 18 -14.53 -7.52 -28.68
C GLY A 18 -14.01 -8.87 -28.17
N GLN A 19 -12.70 -9.12 -28.30
CA GLN A 19 -12.06 -10.32 -27.73
C GLN A 19 -12.08 -10.28 -26.19
N VAL A 20 -11.79 -9.12 -25.58
CA VAL A 20 -11.84 -8.92 -24.13
C VAL A 20 -13.26 -9.13 -23.59
N ASP A 21 -14.26 -8.57 -24.25
CA ASP A 21 -15.67 -8.68 -23.88
C ASP A 21 -16.19 -10.14 -24.00
N ALA A 22 -15.61 -10.92 -24.90
CA ALA A 22 -15.93 -12.33 -25.09
C ALA A 22 -15.23 -13.27 -24.09
N LEU A 23 -14.29 -12.77 -23.27
CA LEU A 23 -13.59 -13.59 -22.28
C LEU A 23 -14.57 -14.11 -21.21
N THR A 24 -14.61 -15.43 -21.05
CA THR A 24 -15.30 -16.08 -19.94
C THR A 24 -14.32 -16.42 -18.83
N LEU A 25 -14.72 -16.25 -17.58
CA LEU A 25 -13.90 -16.67 -16.44
C LEU A 25 -13.68 -18.19 -16.48
N SER A 26 -12.44 -18.61 -16.26
CA SER A 26 -12.13 -20.02 -16.02
C SER A 26 -12.80 -20.50 -14.72
N PRO A 27 -12.99 -21.82 -14.53
CA PRO A 27 -13.52 -22.35 -13.27
C PRO A 27 -12.72 -21.90 -12.03
N ARG A 28 -11.39 -21.76 -12.15
CA ARG A 28 -10.51 -21.22 -11.11
C ARG A 28 -10.87 -19.77 -10.74
N LEU A 29 -10.90 -18.89 -11.73
CA LEU A 29 -11.22 -17.47 -11.50
C LEU A 29 -12.66 -17.27 -11.00
N ALA A 30 -13.58 -18.12 -11.44
CA ALA A 30 -14.95 -18.11 -10.93
C ALA A 30 -15.01 -18.44 -9.42
N ARG A 31 -14.26 -19.46 -8.96
CA ARG A 31 -14.15 -19.81 -7.53
C ARG A 31 -13.47 -18.72 -6.72
N GLU A 32 -12.36 -18.16 -7.22
CA GLU A 32 -11.65 -17.08 -6.52
C GLU A 32 -12.53 -15.82 -6.36
N ARG A 33 -13.30 -15.48 -7.42
CA ARG A 33 -14.29 -14.40 -7.37
C ARG A 33 -15.41 -14.69 -6.36
N GLU A 34 -15.93 -15.91 -6.33
CA GLU A 34 -16.95 -16.31 -5.36
C GLU A 34 -16.41 -16.23 -3.93
N GLU A 35 -15.17 -16.67 -3.69
CA GLU A 35 -14.49 -16.56 -2.41
C GLU A 35 -14.38 -15.10 -1.94
N PHE A 36 -14.03 -14.18 -2.84
CA PHE A 36 -13.98 -12.75 -2.55
C PHE A 36 -15.32 -12.21 -2.06
N PHE A 37 -16.41 -12.51 -2.78
CA PHE A 37 -17.73 -11.98 -2.45
C PHE A 37 -18.37 -12.66 -1.25
N ARG A 38 -17.99 -13.91 -0.95
CA ARG A 38 -18.47 -14.64 0.21
C ARG A 38 -17.90 -14.12 1.53
N ARG A 39 -16.68 -13.59 1.51
CA ARG A 39 -16.02 -13.07 2.71
C ARG A 39 -16.49 -11.67 3.05
N GLU A 40 -16.76 -11.44 4.33
CA GLU A 40 -16.91 -10.09 4.86
C GLU A 40 -15.55 -9.38 4.85
N VAL A 41 -15.58 -8.05 4.86
CA VAL A 41 -14.33 -7.27 4.99
C VAL A 41 -13.90 -7.32 6.45
N GLU A 42 -12.62 -7.52 6.72
CA GLU A 42 -12.08 -7.46 8.08
C GLU A 42 -11.06 -6.32 8.23
N ILE A 43 -10.71 -5.97 9.46
CA ILE A 43 -9.60 -5.05 9.75
C ILE A 43 -8.50 -5.83 10.45
N VAL A 44 -7.26 -5.58 10.03
CA VAL A 44 -6.06 -6.13 10.65
C VAL A 44 -5.12 -5.00 11.07
N ALA A 45 -4.47 -5.18 12.21
CA ALA A 45 -3.62 -4.22 12.88
C ALA A 45 -2.13 -4.42 12.57
N ASP A 46 -1.76 -5.48 11.82
CA ASP A 46 -0.37 -5.84 11.54
C ASP A 46 0.44 -4.63 11.07
N ARG A 47 -0.11 -3.86 10.11
CA ARG A 47 0.53 -2.62 9.63
C ARG A 47 0.64 -1.56 10.73
N ALA A 48 -0.43 -1.31 11.46
CA ALA A 48 -0.49 -0.25 12.47
C ALA A 48 0.53 -0.48 13.60
N VAL A 49 0.63 -1.74 14.07
CA VAL A 49 1.60 -2.15 15.10
C VAL A 49 3.04 -1.99 14.59
N LEU A 50 3.33 -2.54 13.41
CA LEU A 50 4.66 -2.45 12.81
C LEU A 50 5.06 -0.99 12.53
N ALA A 51 4.09 -0.13 12.19
CA ALA A 51 4.34 1.30 12.01
C ALA A 51 4.81 1.98 13.29
N VAL A 52 4.14 1.73 14.42
CA VAL A 52 4.54 2.28 15.73
C VAL A 52 5.93 1.79 16.10
N GLU A 53 6.21 0.50 15.95
CA GLU A 53 7.52 -0.07 16.26
C GLU A 53 8.63 0.58 15.42
N SER A 54 8.45 0.65 14.09
CA SER A 54 9.42 1.30 13.20
C SER A 54 9.63 2.77 13.57
N TRP A 55 8.55 3.49 13.90
CA TRP A 55 8.66 4.91 14.23
C TRP A 55 9.43 5.17 15.52
N LYS A 56 9.26 4.29 16.51
CA LYS A 56 10.01 4.33 17.79
C LYS A 56 11.48 4.01 17.58
N GLU A 57 11.80 2.98 16.79
CA GLU A 57 13.19 2.57 16.52
C GLU A 57 13.99 3.58 15.71
N THR A 58 13.31 4.39 14.89
CA THR A 58 13.94 5.36 13.98
C THR A 58 13.80 6.81 14.47
N GLU A 59 13.54 7.01 15.76
CA GLU A 59 13.48 8.36 16.33
C GLU A 59 14.84 9.05 16.23
N GLY A 60 14.84 10.27 15.66
CA GLY A 60 16.07 11.03 15.40
C GLY A 60 16.65 10.85 13.98
N ASP A 61 16.20 9.86 13.22
CA ASP A 61 16.60 9.70 11.83
C ASP A 61 15.93 10.71 10.89
N VAL A 62 16.54 10.92 9.72
CA VAL A 62 15.94 11.70 8.63
C VAL A 62 14.73 10.99 8.03
N LEU A 63 13.71 11.75 7.62
CA LEU A 63 12.41 11.20 7.22
C LEU A 63 12.50 10.17 6.10
N ASP A 64 13.35 10.37 5.09
CA ASP A 64 13.57 9.40 4.01
C ASP A 64 13.91 8.01 4.54
N ILE A 65 14.79 7.94 5.54
CA ILE A 65 15.22 6.68 6.17
C ILE A 65 14.10 6.12 7.04
N ARG A 66 13.37 6.95 7.80
CA ARG A 66 12.25 6.49 8.63
C ARG A 66 11.16 5.80 7.79
N TRP A 67 10.81 6.39 6.64
CA TRP A 67 9.86 5.79 5.70
C TRP A 67 10.39 4.52 5.05
N ALA A 68 11.67 4.49 4.68
CA ALA A 68 12.29 3.29 4.11
C ALA A 68 12.32 2.13 5.11
N ARG A 69 12.67 2.39 6.38
CA ARG A 69 12.67 1.40 7.46
C ARG A 69 11.28 0.91 7.80
N LEU A 70 10.26 1.76 7.68
CA LEU A 70 8.88 1.33 7.80
C LEU A 70 8.52 0.28 6.73
N ILE A 71 8.84 0.56 5.45
CA ILE A 71 8.59 -0.36 4.35
C ILE A 71 9.39 -1.66 4.53
N GLU A 72 10.65 -1.55 4.95
CA GLU A 72 11.50 -2.70 5.29
C GLU A 72 10.85 -3.59 6.35
N LYS A 73 10.38 -2.98 7.44
CA LYS A 73 9.72 -3.71 8.52
C LYS A 73 8.45 -4.43 8.04
N PHE A 74 7.65 -3.80 7.17
CA PHE A 74 6.48 -4.47 6.58
C PHE A 74 6.88 -5.65 5.68
N ALA A 75 7.84 -5.43 4.80
CA ALA A 75 8.37 -6.46 3.91
C ALA A 75 8.91 -7.68 4.68
N GLU A 76 9.45 -7.49 5.88
CA GLU A 76 10.03 -8.56 6.68
C GLU A 76 9.02 -9.24 7.61
N ARG A 77 8.07 -8.49 8.17
CA ARG A 77 7.26 -8.96 9.31
C ARG A 77 5.77 -9.09 9.05
N THR A 78 5.22 -8.46 7.99
CA THR A 78 3.80 -8.65 7.66
C THR A 78 3.56 -10.12 7.32
N PRO A 79 2.56 -10.80 7.90
CA PRO A 79 2.27 -12.19 7.56
C PRO A 79 1.86 -12.31 6.08
N ILE A 80 2.29 -13.40 5.45
CA ILE A 80 2.05 -13.68 4.03
C ILE A 80 1.22 -14.95 3.88
N VAL A 81 0.42 -15.02 2.82
CA VAL A 81 -0.47 -16.15 2.53
C VAL A 81 -0.57 -16.35 1.01
N ILE A 82 -0.70 -17.61 0.57
CA ILE A 82 -1.01 -17.98 -0.81
C ILE A 82 -2.29 -18.83 -0.75
N TYR A 83 -3.36 -18.39 -1.42
CA TYR A 83 -4.62 -19.14 -1.46
C TYR A 83 -4.66 -20.17 -2.59
N GLN A 84 -5.51 -21.20 -2.45
CA GLN A 84 -5.53 -22.38 -3.33
C GLN A 84 -5.59 -22.07 -4.82
N ASP A 85 -6.42 -21.09 -5.21
CA ASP A 85 -6.67 -20.76 -6.62
C ASP A 85 -5.76 -19.61 -7.14
N GLN A 86 -4.87 -19.05 -6.31
CA GLN A 86 -4.00 -17.93 -6.69
C GLN A 86 -2.80 -18.38 -7.54
N LEU A 87 -2.61 -17.72 -8.67
CA LEU A 87 -1.40 -17.80 -9.51
C LEU A 87 -0.50 -16.57 -9.33
N ALA A 88 -1.09 -15.39 -9.23
CA ALA A 88 -0.38 -14.19 -8.81
C ALA A 88 -0.51 -14.05 -7.29
N VAL A 89 0.62 -13.99 -6.61
CA VAL A 89 0.70 -13.90 -5.15
C VAL A 89 1.21 -12.52 -4.74
N ALA A 90 1.23 -12.24 -3.43
CA ALA A 90 1.34 -10.92 -2.79
C ALA A 90 -0.02 -10.35 -2.39
N ASN A 91 -0.57 -10.88 -1.31
CA ASN A 91 -1.73 -10.31 -0.63
C ASN A 91 -1.29 -9.10 0.22
N GLU A 92 -2.14 -8.07 0.31
CA GLU A 92 -1.89 -6.90 1.16
C GLU A 92 -1.96 -7.25 2.65
N THR A 93 -2.76 -8.25 3.00
CA THR A 93 -2.99 -8.68 4.37
C THR A 93 -2.92 -10.22 4.49
N LYS A 94 -2.89 -10.72 5.73
CA LYS A 94 -2.99 -12.15 6.04
C LYS A 94 -4.36 -12.76 5.72
N LEU A 95 -5.36 -11.92 5.46
CA LEU A 95 -6.74 -12.30 5.15
C LEU A 95 -7.06 -12.00 3.69
N PHE A 96 -7.95 -12.80 3.12
CA PHE A 96 -8.35 -12.72 1.71
C PHE A 96 -9.04 -11.38 1.37
N ARG A 97 -9.77 -10.82 2.34
CA ARG A 97 -10.51 -9.56 2.18
C ARG A 97 -10.44 -8.75 3.48
N ALA A 98 -9.39 -7.97 3.64
CA ALA A 98 -9.25 -7.10 4.80
C ALA A 98 -8.57 -5.77 4.46
N ALA A 99 -8.71 -4.81 5.36
CA ALA A 99 -8.06 -3.51 5.30
C ALA A 99 -7.00 -3.38 6.40
N ASN A 100 -5.86 -2.79 6.04
CA ASN A 100 -4.82 -2.34 6.96
C ASN A 100 -4.93 -0.81 7.14
N PRO A 101 -5.27 -0.28 8.33
CA PRO A 101 -5.32 1.15 8.56
C PRO A 101 -3.93 1.80 8.51
N TRP A 102 -3.79 2.90 7.75
CA TRP A 102 -2.54 3.66 7.63
C TRP A 102 -2.48 4.76 8.69
N VAL A 103 -2.31 4.34 9.95
CA VAL A 103 -2.30 5.22 11.12
C VAL A 103 -1.16 6.25 11.10
N GLU A 104 -0.06 5.92 10.44
CA GLU A 104 1.10 6.80 10.24
C GLU A 104 0.83 7.96 9.26
N MET A 105 -0.25 7.85 8.48
CA MET A 105 -0.69 8.88 7.54
C MET A 105 -1.93 9.64 8.06
N GLU A 106 -2.85 8.96 8.76
CA GLU A 106 -4.17 9.50 9.13
C GLU A 106 -4.74 9.00 10.45
N ALA A 107 -3.92 8.98 11.49
CA ALA A 107 -4.40 8.77 12.85
C ALA A 107 -5.72 9.50 13.17
N PRO A 108 -5.93 10.79 12.83
CA PRO A 108 -7.20 11.47 13.15
C PRO A 108 -8.42 10.83 12.49
N ASN A 109 -8.33 10.47 11.21
CA ASN A 109 -9.44 9.84 10.49
C ASN A 109 -9.73 8.45 11.05
N VAL A 110 -8.67 7.67 11.30
CA VAL A 110 -8.82 6.34 11.89
C VAL A 110 -9.55 6.45 13.24
N LEU A 111 -9.14 7.37 14.12
CA LEU A 111 -9.80 7.58 15.41
C LEU A 111 -11.26 8.06 15.27
N GLU A 112 -11.55 9.04 14.41
CA GLU A 112 -12.93 9.50 14.16
C GLU A 112 -13.84 8.36 13.67
N MET A 113 -13.32 7.55 12.75
CA MET A 113 -14.03 6.37 12.25
C MET A 113 -14.29 5.36 13.36
N MET A 114 -13.37 5.23 14.31
CA MET A 114 -13.52 4.35 15.47
C MET A 114 -14.57 4.86 16.46
N GLU A 115 -14.58 6.17 16.76
CA GLU A 115 -15.50 6.80 17.72
C GLU A 115 -16.94 6.84 17.23
N THR A 116 -17.14 7.06 15.93
CA THR A 116 -18.49 7.20 15.35
C THR A 116 -19.25 5.87 15.23
N ASN A 117 -18.62 4.73 15.58
CA ASN A 117 -19.13 3.36 15.45
C ASN A 117 -19.91 3.11 14.15
N LYS A 118 -19.58 3.85 13.09
CA LYS A 118 -19.88 3.48 11.72
C LYS A 118 -18.90 2.38 11.45
N LYS A 119 -19.23 1.14 11.82
CA LYS A 119 -18.37 -0.05 11.69
C LYS A 119 -17.90 -0.35 10.24
N GLY A 120 -17.94 0.59 9.30
CA GLY A 120 -17.38 0.46 7.97
C GLY A 120 -16.31 1.52 7.74
N ILE A 121 -15.10 1.06 7.42
CA ILE A 121 -14.21 1.86 6.57
C ILE A 121 -14.94 1.99 5.23
N ARG A 122 -15.41 3.19 4.90
CA ARG A 122 -16.01 3.46 3.60
C ARG A 122 -14.90 3.56 2.56
N THR A 123 -14.29 2.44 2.20
CA THR A 123 -13.88 2.27 0.81
C THR A 123 -15.17 2.25 -0.01
N SER A 124 -15.14 2.73 -1.25
CA SER A 124 -16.32 3.03 -2.08
C SER A 124 -17.33 1.88 -2.28
N ALA A 125 -17.10 0.68 -1.73
CA ALA A 125 -18.03 -0.46 -1.75
C ALA A 125 -18.03 -1.39 -0.49
N ALA A 126 -17.29 -1.12 0.59
CA ALA A 126 -17.27 -2.02 1.75
C ALA A 126 -18.38 -1.69 2.77
N ARG A 127 -19.32 -2.63 2.96
CA ARG A 127 -20.15 -2.69 4.16
C ARG A 127 -19.28 -3.12 5.34
N VAL A 128 -19.78 -2.75 6.52
CA VAL A 128 -19.22 -2.91 7.86
C VAL A 128 -18.21 -4.05 7.98
N SER A 129 -16.95 -3.71 8.26
CA SER A 129 -15.93 -4.69 8.55
C SER A 129 -15.99 -5.10 10.01
N GLU A 130 -16.14 -6.39 10.28
CA GLU A 130 -15.95 -6.90 11.63
C GLU A 130 -14.45 -6.99 11.90
N CYS A 131 -14.03 -6.51 13.06
CA CYS A 131 -12.67 -6.57 13.57
C CYS A 131 -12.76 -7.26 14.93
N THR A 132 -11.80 -8.10 15.29
CA THR A 132 -11.76 -8.57 16.68
C THR A 132 -11.51 -7.39 17.61
N ILE A 133 -11.90 -7.52 18.88
CA ILE A 133 -11.71 -6.43 19.86
C ILE A 133 -10.21 -6.11 19.99
N GLU A 134 -9.36 -7.13 19.91
CA GLU A 134 -7.91 -7.03 20.04
C GLU A 134 -7.27 -6.29 18.86
N GLU A 135 -7.61 -6.68 17.62
CA GLU A 135 -7.13 -6.01 16.40
C GLU A 135 -7.60 -4.54 16.40
N TRP A 136 -8.84 -4.28 16.84
CA TRP A 136 -9.38 -2.93 16.96
C TRP A 136 -8.69 -2.09 18.04
N GLU A 137 -8.35 -2.68 19.18
CA GLU A 137 -7.59 -2.02 20.24
C GLU A 137 -6.17 -1.66 19.82
N ALA A 138 -5.49 -2.57 19.13
CA ALA A 138 -4.15 -2.33 18.60
C ALA A 138 -4.12 -1.18 17.59
N VAL A 139 -5.09 -1.12 16.67
CA VAL A 139 -5.22 0.01 15.73
C VAL A 139 -5.45 1.32 16.48
N ARG A 140 -6.28 1.32 17.53
CA ARG A 140 -6.61 2.52 18.32
C ARG A 140 -5.39 3.06 19.04
N GLU A 141 -4.64 2.18 19.69
CA GLU A 141 -3.40 2.53 20.38
C GLU A 141 -2.38 3.10 19.39
N ALA A 142 -2.22 2.46 18.24
CA ALA A 142 -1.31 2.91 17.20
C ALA A 142 -1.71 4.26 16.61
N ALA A 143 -3.00 4.48 16.34
CA ALA A 143 -3.50 5.78 15.92
C ALA A 143 -3.26 6.86 17.00
N GLY A 144 -3.49 6.53 18.28
CA GLY A 144 -3.16 7.42 19.39
C GLY A 144 -1.67 7.78 19.45
N PHE A 145 -0.76 6.85 19.15
CA PHE A 145 0.68 7.13 19.07
C PHE A 145 1.03 8.12 17.95
N PHE A 146 0.35 8.04 16.80
CA PHE A 146 0.62 8.88 15.63
C PHE A 146 -0.15 10.21 15.63
N LEU A 147 -1.13 10.39 16.51
CA LEU A 147 -1.90 11.62 16.61
C LEU A 147 -0.96 12.83 16.82
N GLY A 148 -1.12 13.85 15.97
CA GLY A 148 -0.28 15.05 15.97
C GLY A 148 1.07 14.88 15.28
N LYS A 149 1.39 13.68 14.77
CA LYS A 149 2.66 13.36 14.08
C LYS A 149 2.49 13.07 12.61
N THR A 150 1.26 12.85 12.14
CA THR A 150 1.01 12.45 10.75
C THR A 150 1.23 13.61 9.77
N PRO A 151 1.56 13.32 8.49
CA PRO A 151 1.57 14.35 7.46
C PRO A 151 0.27 15.16 7.40
N THR A 152 -0.88 14.52 7.66
CA THR A 152 -2.19 15.16 7.67
C THR A 152 -2.35 16.10 8.86
N ASP A 153 -1.97 15.68 10.08
CA ASP A 153 -1.97 16.56 11.25
C ASP A 153 -1.11 17.81 11.02
N ILE A 154 0.13 17.59 10.57
CA ILE A 154 1.09 18.66 10.31
C ILE A 154 0.55 19.60 9.22
N MET A 155 -0.03 19.06 8.14
CA MET A 155 -0.57 19.86 7.05
C MET A 155 -1.74 20.72 7.51
N PHE A 156 -2.71 20.15 8.23
CA PHE A 156 -3.85 20.90 8.74
C PHE A 156 -3.43 21.95 9.77
N GLU A 157 -2.47 21.66 10.64
CA GLU A 157 -1.90 22.67 11.55
C GLU A 157 -1.32 23.87 10.76
N ARG A 158 -0.55 23.59 9.70
CA ARG A 158 0.03 24.63 8.84
C ARG A 158 -1.04 25.40 8.08
N LEU A 159 -2.02 24.73 7.49
CA LEU A 159 -3.13 25.38 6.80
C LEU A 159 -3.94 26.27 7.75
N ARG A 160 -4.22 25.81 8.98
CA ARG A 160 -4.92 26.58 10.00
C ARG A 160 -4.16 27.86 10.37
N SER A 161 -2.83 27.78 10.46
CA SER A 161 -2.00 28.95 10.73
C SER A 161 -2.05 30.02 9.62
N LEU A 162 -2.40 29.64 8.39
CA LEU A 162 -2.49 30.54 7.24
C LEU A 162 -3.91 31.02 6.94
N TYR A 163 -4.90 30.17 7.14
CA TYR A 163 -6.26 30.37 6.64
C TYR A 163 -7.35 30.31 7.73
N GLY A 164 -6.97 30.19 9.01
CA GLY A 164 -7.91 29.97 10.10
C GLY A 164 -8.67 28.65 9.90
N ASP A 165 -9.97 28.63 10.19
CA ASP A 165 -10.81 27.42 10.13
C ASP A 165 -11.28 27.07 8.70
N TRP A 166 -10.80 27.78 7.68
CA TRP A 166 -11.17 27.53 6.28
C TRP A 166 -10.91 26.08 5.81
N PRO A 167 -9.79 25.41 6.15
CA PRO A 167 -9.56 24.02 5.76
C PRO A 167 -10.64 23.07 6.28
N GLU A 168 -11.05 23.22 7.54
CA GLU A 168 -12.10 22.43 8.17
C GLU A 168 -13.47 22.72 7.54
N GLU A 169 -13.77 23.98 7.23
CA GLU A 169 -15.01 24.36 6.53
C GLU A 169 -15.06 23.78 5.11
N MET A 170 -13.93 23.79 4.39
CA MET A 170 -13.82 23.16 3.08
C MET A 170 -14.06 21.66 3.14
N GLU A 171 -13.53 21.00 4.16
CA GLU A 171 -13.77 19.58 4.39
C GLU A 171 -15.25 19.28 4.70
N LYS A 172 -15.88 20.04 5.60
CA LYS A 172 -17.31 19.91 5.90
C LYS A 172 -18.17 20.12 4.66
N ALA A 173 -17.79 21.07 3.80
CA ALA A 173 -18.43 21.34 2.53
C ALA A 173 -18.13 20.29 1.44
N ARG A 174 -17.29 19.28 1.73
CA ARG A 174 -16.75 18.31 0.76
C ARG A 174 -16.07 18.98 -0.44
N GLY A 175 -15.49 20.15 -0.21
CA GLY A 175 -14.70 20.87 -1.19
C GLY A 175 -13.42 20.09 -1.52
N LEU A 176 -13.05 20.07 -2.80
CA LEU A 176 -11.82 19.43 -3.23
C LEU A 176 -10.63 20.30 -2.80
N MET A 177 -10.03 19.99 -1.66
CA MET A 177 -8.74 20.56 -1.29
C MET A 177 -7.64 19.77 -1.96
N ARG A 178 -7.00 20.36 -2.98
CA ARG A 178 -5.81 19.79 -3.64
C ARG A 178 -4.63 19.55 -2.68
N GLN A 179 -4.72 20.08 -1.45
CA GLN A 179 -3.69 20.12 -0.41
C GLN A 179 -4.16 19.53 0.93
N GLY A 180 -5.39 19.00 1.03
CA GLY A 180 -6.05 18.76 2.32
C GLY A 180 -5.76 17.42 2.97
N ARG A 181 -5.79 16.30 2.22
CA ARG A 181 -5.48 14.96 2.77
C ARG A 181 -4.49 14.23 1.88
N SER A 182 -3.54 13.53 2.51
CA SER A 182 -2.39 12.92 1.83
C SER A 182 -2.74 11.77 0.85
N HIS A 183 -3.97 11.23 0.90
CA HIS A 183 -4.42 10.09 0.08
C HIS A 183 -4.66 10.37 -1.38
N THR A 184 -4.79 11.63 -1.75
CA THR A 184 -5.18 11.99 -3.12
C THR A 184 -3.96 12.11 -4.03
N PHE A 185 -3.03 11.16 -3.91
CA PHE A 185 -2.05 10.89 -4.95
C PHE A 185 -2.40 9.54 -5.55
N ALA A 186 -2.82 9.57 -6.82
CA ALA A 186 -2.76 8.39 -7.67
C ALA A 186 -1.37 8.41 -8.31
N PRO A 187 -0.32 7.82 -7.69
CA PRO A 187 0.97 7.74 -8.34
C PRO A 187 0.79 6.93 -9.62
N VAL A 188 1.44 7.39 -10.70
CA VAL A 188 1.58 6.59 -11.92
C VAL A 188 2.94 5.90 -11.81
N PRO A 189 2.98 4.59 -11.49
CA PRO A 189 4.26 3.90 -11.35
C PRO A 189 4.99 3.87 -12.68
N LYS A 190 6.31 4.00 -12.65
CA LYS A 190 7.16 3.87 -13.83
C LYS A 190 7.38 2.39 -14.16
N TRP A 191 6.32 1.72 -14.62
CA TRP A 191 6.34 0.28 -14.92
C TRP A 191 7.42 -0.11 -15.91
N GLU A 192 7.65 0.71 -16.94
CA GLU A 192 8.71 0.47 -17.93
C GLU A 192 10.08 0.32 -17.25
N VAL A 193 10.45 1.26 -16.37
CA VAL A 193 11.72 1.22 -15.63
C VAL A 193 11.79 -0.02 -14.74
N LEU A 194 10.71 -0.30 -14.00
CA LEU A 194 10.69 -1.46 -13.09
C LEU A 194 10.86 -2.79 -13.84
N LEU A 195 10.14 -2.95 -14.96
CA LEU A 195 10.15 -4.19 -15.75
C LEU A 195 11.43 -4.33 -16.60
N SER A 196 12.01 -3.23 -17.09
CA SER A 196 13.25 -3.28 -17.89
C SER A 196 14.51 -3.43 -17.05
N THR A 197 14.56 -2.75 -15.90
CA THR A 197 15.77 -2.63 -15.08
C THR A 197 15.77 -3.60 -13.91
N GLY A 198 14.58 -3.91 -13.38
CA GLY A 198 14.43 -4.69 -12.15
C GLY A 198 14.92 -3.95 -10.90
N LEU A 199 14.57 -4.49 -9.72
CA LEU A 199 14.96 -3.88 -8.45
C LEU A 199 16.49 -3.86 -8.25
N ARG A 200 17.23 -4.84 -8.79
CA ARG A 200 18.69 -4.88 -8.68
C ARG A 200 19.36 -3.72 -9.41
N GLY A 201 18.93 -3.41 -10.64
CA GLY A 201 19.49 -2.27 -11.35
C GLY A 201 19.14 -0.93 -10.68
N ILE A 202 17.95 -0.83 -10.06
CA ILE A 202 17.57 0.36 -9.26
C ILE A 202 18.46 0.48 -8.01
N ILE A 203 18.80 -0.62 -7.34
CA ILE A 203 19.76 -0.64 -6.22
C ILE A 203 21.14 -0.15 -6.68
N GLU A 204 21.64 -0.66 -7.81
CA GLU A 204 22.94 -0.27 -8.38
C GLU A 204 22.97 1.23 -8.72
N GLU A 205 21.90 1.75 -9.33
CA GLU A 205 21.77 3.19 -9.61
C GLU A 205 21.80 4.02 -8.33
N ALA A 206 21.05 3.60 -7.30
CA ALA A 206 21.01 4.30 -6.03
C ALA A 206 22.37 4.27 -5.31
N GLN A 207 23.08 3.13 -5.33
CA GLN A 207 24.44 3.01 -4.79
C GLN A 207 25.42 3.94 -5.52
N ALA A 208 25.33 4.03 -6.85
CA ALA A 208 26.13 5.00 -7.62
C ALA A 208 25.75 6.46 -7.28
N GLY A 209 24.47 6.72 -6.99
CA GLY A 209 23.99 8.01 -6.50
C GLY A 209 24.63 8.41 -5.16
N ILE A 210 24.76 7.47 -4.21
CA ILE A 210 25.47 7.68 -2.94
C ILE A 210 26.96 8.00 -3.20
N GLU A 211 27.61 7.29 -4.11
CA GLU A 211 29.03 7.49 -4.41
C GLU A 211 29.31 8.85 -5.07
N LYS A 212 28.38 9.36 -5.90
CA LYS A 212 28.46 10.73 -6.43
C LYS A 212 28.42 11.78 -5.33
N VAL A 213 27.61 11.58 -4.29
CA VAL A 213 27.59 12.49 -3.13
C VAL A 213 28.91 12.39 -2.35
N ARG A 214 29.42 11.19 -2.09
CA ARG A 214 30.68 10.97 -1.36
C ARG A 214 31.89 11.58 -2.05
N SER A 215 31.95 11.49 -3.38
CA SER A 215 33.03 12.06 -4.20
C SER A 215 32.91 13.58 -4.41
N GLY A 216 31.81 14.20 -3.96
CA GLY A 216 31.55 15.63 -4.17
C GLY A 216 31.06 15.99 -5.58
N ALA A 217 30.83 15.01 -6.45
CA ALA A 217 30.26 15.21 -7.78
C ALA A 217 28.77 15.62 -7.71
N GLU A 218 28.09 15.28 -6.61
CA GLU A 218 26.77 15.78 -6.26
C GLU A 218 26.86 16.69 -5.02
N PRO A 219 26.59 18.00 -5.15
CA PRO A 219 26.73 18.95 -4.04
C PRO A 219 25.62 18.85 -2.98
N GLU A 220 24.46 18.27 -3.30
CA GLU A 220 23.36 18.16 -2.33
C GLU A 220 23.50 16.91 -1.44
N ALA A 221 24.18 17.08 -0.30
CA ALA A 221 24.42 15.99 0.66
C ALA A 221 23.14 15.23 1.09
N LYS A 222 21.99 15.92 1.17
CA LYS A 222 20.70 15.31 1.52
C LYS A 222 20.24 14.22 0.53
N LYS A 223 20.71 14.25 -0.72
CA LYS A 223 20.37 13.20 -1.71
C LYS A 223 20.94 11.84 -1.34
N ALA A 224 22.01 11.79 -0.54
CA ALA A 224 22.53 10.50 -0.05
C ALA A 224 21.47 9.76 0.78
N TRP A 225 20.66 10.46 1.57
CA TRP A 225 19.60 9.86 2.38
C TRP A 225 18.46 9.33 1.52
N PHE A 226 18.07 10.09 0.49
CA PHE A 226 17.11 9.61 -0.50
C PHE A 226 17.61 8.33 -1.20
N TRP A 227 18.85 8.33 -1.69
CA TRP A 227 19.40 7.13 -2.35
C TRP A 227 19.53 5.95 -1.41
N GLN A 228 19.94 6.19 -0.15
CA GLN A 228 19.99 5.14 0.86
C GLN A 228 18.59 4.58 1.16
N ALA A 229 17.56 5.44 1.23
CA ALA A 229 16.18 5.02 1.37
C ALA A 229 15.72 4.13 0.18
N VAL A 230 16.09 4.49 -1.05
CA VAL A 230 15.81 3.68 -2.25
C VAL A 230 16.45 2.29 -2.15
N VAL A 231 17.72 2.21 -1.72
CA VAL A 231 18.41 0.91 -1.51
C VAL A 231 17.65 0.06 -0.49
N ILE A 232 17.35 0.62 0.69
CA ILE A 232 16.63 -0.10 1.76
C ILE A 232 15.29 -0.66 1.25
N VAL A 233 14.49 0.16 0.57
CA VAL A 233 13.18 -0.25 0.05
C VAL A 233 13.31 -1.35 -1.00
N CYS A 234 14.23 -1.21 -1.95
CA CYS A 234 14.38 -2.19 -3.03
C CYS A 234 14.90 -3.53 -2.48
N GLU A 235 15.87 -3.52 -1.57
CA GLU A 235 16.36 -4.73 -0.92
C GLU A 235 15.27 -5.41 -0.07
N ALA A 236 14.48 -4.62 0.66
CA ALA A 236 13.34 -5.13 1.41
C ALA A 236 12.31 -5.80 0.50
N MET A 237 11.98 -5.19 -0.65
CA MET A 237 11.03 -5.78 -1.61
C MET A 237 11.56 -7.06 -2.25
N VAL A 238 12.87 -7.17 -2.48
CA VAL A 238 13.51 -8.43 -2.90
C VAL A 238 13.36 -9.50 -1.81
N ARG A 239 13.60 -9.15 -0.53
CA ARG A 239 13.38 -10.07 0.59
C ARG A 239 11.92 -10.49 0.68
N TYR A 240 10.97 -9.58 0.50
CA TYR A 240 9.54 -9.89 0.51
C TYR A 240 9.15 -10.89 -0.59
N ALA A 241 9.64 -10.69 -1.82
CA ALA A 241 9.44 -11.64 -2.91
C ALA A 241 10.02 -13.02 -2.58
N HIS A 242 11.20 -13.08 -1.96
CA HIS A 242 11.78 -14.34 -1.52
C HIS A 242 10.98 -15.03 -0.41
N ARG A 243 10.32 -14.29 0.50
CA ARG A 243 9.41 -14.88 1.49
C ARG A 243 8.25 -15.61 0.81
N TYR A 244 7.65 -15.04 -0.24
CA TYR A 244 6.61 -15.73 -1.02
C TYR A 244 7.15 -16.95 -1.78
N SER A 245 8.35 -16.84 -2.34
CA SER A 245 8.99 -17.99 -3.02
C SER A 245 9.26 -19.14 -2.05
N THR A 246 9.70 -18.85 -0.82
CA THR A 246 9.85 -19.87 0.23
C THR A 246 8.51 -20.48 0.62
N LEU A 247 7.49 -19.66 0.89
CA LEU A 247 6.15 -20.16 1.24
C LEU A 247 5.55 -21.02 0.13
N ALA A 248 5.73 -20.65 -1.14
CA ALA A 248 5.24 -21.44 -2.26
C ALA A 248 5.88 -22.84 -2.30
N ARG A 249 7.19 -22.93 -2.07
CA ARG A 249 7.89 -24.23 -1.98
C ARG A 249 7.42 -25.06 -0.77
N GLU A 250 7.27 -24.43 0.39
CA GLU A 250 6.76 -25.11 1.59
C GLU A 250 5.35 -25.68 1.36
N LEU A 251 4.47 -24.94 0.68
CA LEU A 251 3.14 -25.42 0.32
C LEU A 251 3.19 -26.55 -0.72
N ALA A 252 4.12 -26.48 -1.67
CA ALA A 252 4.30 -27.52 -2.70
C ALA A 252 4.72 -28.87 -2.10
N GLU A 253 5.52 -28.88 -1.02
CA GLU A 253 5.96 -30.11 -0.34
C GLU A 253 4.80 -30.90 0.27
N GLY A 254 3.73 -30.23 0.68
CA GLY A 254 2.54 -30.82 1.30
C GLY A 254 1.31 -30.90 0.38
N GLU A 255 1.43 -30.52 -0.88
CA GLU A 255 0.31 -30.49 -1.82
C GLU A 255 0.06 -31.87 -2.46
N GLU A 256 -1.19 -32.31 -2.44
CA GLU A 256 -1.61 -33.60 -2.99
C GLU A 256 -1.98 -33.50 -4.47
N ASP A 257 -2.51 -32.34 -4.90
CA ASP A 257 -2.80 -32.09 -6.31
C ASP A 257 -1.51 -31.78 -7.08
N VAL A 258 -1.05 -32.77 -7.87
CA VAL A 258 0.14 -32.68 -8.72
C VAL A 258 0.14 -31.44 -9.63
N ALA A 259 -1.03 -31.02 -10.13
CA ALA A 259 -1.12 -29.83 -10.95
C ALA A 259 -0.84 -28.57 -10.13
N ARG A 260 -1.37 -28.47 -8.91
CA ARG A 260 -1.14 -27.35 -8.00
C ARG A 260 0.28 -27.32 -7.46
N GLN A 261 0.84 -28.47 -7.11
CA GLN A 261 2.24 -28.59 -6.69
C GLN A 261 3.17 -27.98 -7.75
N LYS A 262 2.98 -28.36 -9.02
CA LYS A 262 3.76 -27.83 -10.14
C LYS A 262 3.58 -26.32 -10.36
N GLU A 263 2.41 -25.76 -10.04
CA GLU A 263 2.19 -24.32 -10.10
C GLU A 263 2.92 -23.58 -8.99
N LEU A 264 2.96 -24.13 -7.78
CA LEU A 264 3.66 -23.55 -6.63
C LEU A 264 5.19 -23.59 -6.79
N GLU A 265 5.72 -24.55 -7.54
CA GLU A 265 7.14 -24.69 -7.84
C GLU A 265 7.68 -23.75 -8.93
N GLN A 266 6.79 -23.14 -9.72
CA GLN A 266 7.14 -22.21 -10.82
C GLN A 266 7.44 -20.81 -10.31
#